data_AF-A0A382HBJ8-F1
#
_entry.id   AF-A0A382HBJ8-F1
#
_cell.length_a   1.000
_cell.length_b   1.000
_cell.length_c   1.000
_cell.angle_alpha   90.00
_cell.angle_beta   90.00
_cell.angle_gamma   90.00
#
_symmetry.space_group_name_H-M   'P 1'
#
loop_
_entity.id
_entity.type
_entity.pdbx_description
1 polymer ?
#
loop_
_entity_poly.entity_id
_entity_poly.type
_entity_poly.pdbx_seq_one_letter_code
_entity_poly.pdbx_strand_id
1 'polypeptide(L)'
;VPEQDLADFAEYWNLSMFDDSGSLRIPGGVVDEGGVDYGKYLIPWCKGNSVSVDQTTLRHPRDIISMLVENYRSDIYRRDSNTKKYLDHRCGVTFDDLIRMFGQPLGKGRRIGLVSFDWVRIERILGQMLLFGDIAILSHSSASPGGPKDKQRGYRNTLHRDQSKIIDNIRTRGSLANSWDEMEICRALEESRDTFGYVRFSEKKGWDLYIRDHYGAPSGVEGAVPGNMAGMSPPGRASTMPLPLHLVYAETMARVMARDGNPWGKNQSIIRREISDAVIDGNGVSLPLDDFYLIHSRNSASHMADHTFQRSIGDLASATYQLEEVPNSDPRAWVVKIDPDLIRWRENRRERDRERDAQ
;
A
#
# COMPACT_ATOMS: atom_id res chain seq x y z
N VAL A 1 -11.42 -11.47 6.68
CA VAL A 1 -10.86 -10.28 7.38
C VAL A 1 -9.87 -9.53 6.48
N PRO A 2 -8.77 -10.12 5.99
CA PRO A 2 -7.80 -9.37 5.17
C PRO A 2 -8.32 -8.94 3.79
N GLU A 3 -9.17 -9.75 3.15
CA GLU A 3 -9.81 -9.37 1.87
C GLU A 3 -10.71 -8.13 2.02
N GLN A 4 -11.45 -8.07 3.14
CA GLN A 4 -12.22 -6.88 3.50
C GLN A 4 -11.29 -5.70 3.82
N ASP A 5 -10.13 -5.91 4.47
CA ASP A 5 -9.14 -4.86 4.69
C ASP A 5 -8.64 -4.25 3.35
N LEU A 6 -8.45 -5.06 2.30
CA LEU A 6 -8.11 -4.57 0.95
C LEU A 6 -9.28 -3.88 0.24
N ALA A 7 -10.50 -4.40 0.39
CA ALA A 7 -11.68 -3.75 -0.18
C ALA A 7 -11.91 -2.37 0.47
N ASP A 8 -11.78 -2.29 1.80
CA ASP A 8 -11.84 -1.04 2.56
C ASP A 8 -10.76 -0.08 2.07
N PHE A 9 -9.53 -0.57 1.83
CA PHE A 9 -8.46 0.26 1.27
C PHE A 9 -8.86 0.88 -0.07
N ALA A 10 -9.34 0.08 -1.02
CA ALA A 10 -9.68 0.58 -2.35
C ALA A 10 -10.76 1.67 -2.32
N GLU A 11 -11.70 1.55 -1.40
CA GLU A 11 -12.76 2.54 -1.20
C GLU A 11 -12.28 3.78 -0.46
N TYR A 12 -11.60 3.63 0.67
CA TYR A 12 -11.02 4.75 1.42
C TYR A 12 -10.04 5.53 0.57
N TRP A 13 -9.30 4.84 -0.29
CA TRP A 13 -8.43 5.44 -1.29
C TRP A 13 -9.23 6.32 -2.26
N ASN A 14 -10.31 5.82 -2.85
CA ASN A 14 -11.14 6.63 -3.75
C ASN A 14 -11.79 7.83 -3.03
N LEU A 15 -12.33 7.62 -1.82
CA LEU A 15 -12.93 8.69 -1.00
C LEU A 15 -11.93 9.79 -0.61
N SER A 16 -10.65 9.43 -0.50
CA SER A 16 -9.60 10.37 -0.09
C SER A 16 -8.95 11.06 -1.29
N MET A 17 -8.64 10.32 -2.36
CA MET A 17 -7.85 10.84 -3.48
C MET A 17 -8.66 11.70 -4.46
N PHE A 18 -9.98 11.53 -4.48
CA PHE A 18 -10.86 12.23 -5.41
C PHE A 18 -11.87 13.10 -4.66
N ASP A 19 -12.28 14.19 -5.30
CA ASP A 19 -13.38 15.03 -4.84
C ASP A 19 -14.74 14.50 -5.36
N ASP A 20 -15.82 15.18 -4.98
CA ASP A 20 -17.19 14.80 -5.38
C ASP A 20 -17.42 14.88 -6.90
N SER A 21 -16.57 15.60 -7.64
CA SER A 21 -16.60 15.65 -9.11
C SER A 21 -15.84 14.50 -9.77
N GLY A 22 -15.14 13.67 -8.98
CA GLY A 22 -14.24 12.63 -9.45
C GLY A 22 -12.88 13.16 -9.91
N SER A 23 -12.55 14.41 -9.62
CA SER A 23 -11.24 14.99 -9.91
C SER A 23 -10.24 14.67 -8.81
N LEU A 24 -8.96 14.49 -9.18
CA LEU A 24 -7.90 14.27 -8.19
C LEU A 24 -7.71 15.51 -7.32
N ARG A 25 -7.49 15.28 -6.03
CA ARG A 25 -7.15 16.32 -5.06
C ARG A 25 -5.77 16.91 -5.30
N ILE A 26 -5.51 18.07 -4.67
CA ILE A 26 -4.29 18.85 -4.89
C ILE A 26 -3.13 18.26 -4.08
N PRO A 27 -1.98 17.94 -4.70
CA PRO A 27 -0.82 17.39 -4.01
C PRO A 27 -0.15 18.44 -3.12
N GLY A 28 0.28 18.00 -1.94
CA GLY A 28 0.86 18.80 -0.86
C GLY A 28 -0.13 19.75 -0.18
N GLY A 29 -1.37 19.86 -0.67
CA GLY A 29 -2.37 20.80 -0.16
C GLY A 29 -2.88 20.43 1.22
N VAL A 30 -3.36 21.42 1.97
CA VAL A 30 -4.19 21.19 3.17
C VAL A 30 -5.65 20.97 2.78
N VAL A 31 -6.44 20.36 3.66
CA VAL A 31 -7.84 19.98 3.38
C VAL A 31 -8.67 21.18 2.89
N ASP A 32 -8.52 22.34 3.53
CA ASP A 32 -9.26 23.56 3.19
C ASP A 32 -8.90 24.13 1.80
N GLU A 33 -7.75 23.73 1.26
CA GLU A 33 -7.26 24.12 -0.07
C GLU A 33 -7.55 23.06 -1.14
N GLY A 34 -8.38 22.05 -0.84
CA GLY A 34 -8.66 20.94 -1.75
C GLY A 34 -7.61 19.82 -1.71
N GLY A 35 -6.76 19.80 -0.67
CA GLY A 35 -5.86 18.69 -0.37
C GLY A 35 -6.57 17.45 0.18
N VAL A 36 -5.82 16.37 0.33
CA VAL A 36 -6.33 15.08 0.83
C VAL A 36 -6.49 15.12 2.35
N ASP A 37 -7.67 14.73 2.84
CA ASP A 37 -7.90 14.46 4.26
C ASP A 37 -7.47 13.03 4.61
N TYR A 38 -6.17 12.85 4.83
CA TYR A 38 -5.61 11.56 5.22
C TYR A 38 -6.09 11.10 6.61
N GLY A 39 -6.42 12.03 7.50
CA GLY A 39 -6.85 11.76 8.88
C GLY A 39 -8.21 11.09 8.95
N LYS A 40 -9.09 11.32 7.97
CA LYS A 40 -10.43 10.73 7.97
C LYS A 40 -10.43 9.22 7.75
N TYR A 41 -9.67 8.73 6.77
CA TYR A 41 -9.74 7.32 6.34
C TYR A 41 -8.39 6.60 6.26
N LEU A 42 -7.39 7.17 5.58
CA LEU A 42 -6.17 6.44 5.20
C LEU A 42 -5.15 6.30 6.33
N ILE A 43 -4.95 7.32 7.17
CA ILE A 43 -4.13 7.22 8.39
C ILE A 43 -4.74 6.21 9.37
N PRO A 44 -6.05 6.32 9.73
CA PRO A 44 -6.72 5.30 10.52
C PRO A 44 -6.56 3.89 9.92
N TRP A 45 -6.77 3.75 8.60
CA TRP A 45 -6.59 2.48 7.93
C TRP A 45 -5.17 1.92 8.10
N CYS A 46 -4.12 2.76 8.00
CA CYS A 46 -2.75 2.33 8.24
C CYS A 46 -2.56 1.81 9.68
N LYS A 47 -3.01 2.59 10.67
CA LYS A 47 -2.88 2.25 12.10
C LYS A 47 -3.58 0.95 12.48
N GLY A 48 -4.77 0.70 11.91
CA GLY A 48 -5.52 -0.53 12.13
C GLY A 48 -4.99 -1.76 11.40
N ASN A 49 -4.33 -1.58 10.26
CA ASN A 49 -3.89 -2.67 9.38
C ASN A 49 -2.39 -2.98 9.44
N SER A 50 -1.59 -2.12 10.05
CA SER A 50 -0.17 -2.37 10.31
C SER A 50 0.00 -3.53 11.29
N VAL A 51 0.63 -4.61 10.84
CA VAL A 51 0.74 -5.88 11.59
C VAL A 51 2.19 -6.28 11.83
N SER A 52 2.46 -6.87 13.00
CA SER A 52 3.76 -7.49 13.23
C SER A 52 3.78 -8.82 12.50
N VAL A 53 4.62 -8.93 11.46
CA VAL A 53 4.76 -10.13 10.63
C VAL A 53 6.24 -10.43 10.44
N ASP A 54 6.57 -11.71 10.31
CA ASP A 54 7.92 -12.13 9.95
C ASP A 54 8.35 -11.54 8.59
N GLN A 55 9.59 -11.06 8.54
CA GLN A 55 10.16 -10.34 7.40
C GLN A 55 10.23 -11.22 6.15
N THR A 56 10.42 -12.53 6.30
CA THR A 56 10.46 -13.46 5.15
C THR A 56 9.12 -13.50 4.41
N THR A 57 8.02 -13.34 5.15
CA THR A 57 6.67 -13.35 4.59
C THR A 57 6.35 -12.02 3.91
N LEU A 58 6.86 -10.90 4.40
CA LEU A 58 6.59 -9.58 3.83
C LEU A 58 7.50 -9.22 2.66
N ARG A 59 8.62 -9.92 2.50
CA ARG A 59 9.67 -9.59 1.53
C ARG A 59 9.13 -9.32 0.11
N HIS A 60 8.46 -10.29 -0.51
CA HIS A 60 7.97 -10.16 -1.89
C HIS A 60 7.04 -8.94 -2.13
N PRO A 61 5.91 -8.79 -1.39
CA PRO A 61 5.03 -7.66 -1.61
C PRO A 61 5.68 -6.32 -1.26
N ARG A 62 6.48 -6.24 -0.19
CA ARG A 62 7.21 -5.01 0.13
C ARG A 62 8.23 -4.66 -0.96
N ASP A 63 9.06 -5.60 -1.38
CA ASP A 63 10.10 -5.38 -2.39
C ASP A 63 9.50 -4.89 -3.72
N ILE A 64 8.42 -5.51 -4.20
CA ILE A 64 7.74 -5.10 -5.45
C ILE A 64 7.11 -3.71 -5.32
N ILE A 65 6.34 -3.47 -4.26
CA ILE A 65 5.63 -2.20 -4.09
C ILE A 65 6.60 -1.06 -3.82
N SER A 66 7.62 -1.26 -2.99
CA SER A 66 8.69 -0.28 -2.78
C SER A 66 9.44 0.01 -4.06
N MET A 67 9.75 -0.99 -4.89
CA MET A 67 10.39 -0.76 -6.19
C MET A 67 9.49 0.06 -7.12
N LEU A 68 8.19 -0.23 -7.17
CA LEU A 68 7.22 0.59 -7.93
C LEU A 68 7.18 2.03 -7.41
N VAL A 69 7.14 2.23 -6.08
CA VAL A 69 7.10 3.57 -5.46
C VAL A 69 8.39 4.34 -5.76
N GLU A 70 9.56 3.75 -5.55
CA GLU A 70 10.85 4.43 -5.73
C GLU A 70 11.13 4.74 -7.20
N ASN A 71 10.80 3.84 -8.12
CA ASN A 71 10.94 4.09 -9.56
C ASN A 71 10.01 5.22 -10.01
N TYR A 72 8.75 5.20 -9.56
CA TYR A 72 7.78 6.24 -9.89
C TYR A 72 8.19 7.60 -9.27
N ARG A 73 8.55 7.62 -7.99
CA ARG A 73 9.07 8.78 -7.25
C ARG A 73 10.27 9.40 -7.94
N SER A 74 11.25 8.59 -8.35
CA SER A 74 12.44 9.04 -9.06
C SER A 74 12.09 9.73 -10.37
N ASP A 75 11.05 9.29 -11.07
CA ASP A 75 10.62 9.91 -12.32
C ASP A 75 9.79 11.19 -12.08
N ILE A 76 8.97 11.25 -11.01
CA ILE A 76 8.35 12.50 -10.57
C ILE A 76 9.42 13.56 -10.27
N TYR A 77 10.46 13.19 -9.53
CA TYR A 77 11.59 14.08 -9.25
C TYR A 77 12.25 14.62 -10.52
N ARG A 78 12.47 13.76 -11.54
CA ARG A 78 13.03 14.19 -12.84
C ARG A 78 12.12 15.16 -13.59
N ARG A 79 10.81 14.98 -13.48
CA ARG A 79 9.81 15.89 -14.06
C ARG A 79 9.86 17.25 -13.38
N ASP A 80 9.84 17.26 -12.06
CA ASP A 80 9.82 18.50 -11.28
C ASP A 80 11.15 19.27 -11.36
N SER A 81 12.27 18.57 -11.56
CA SER A 81 13.60 19.18 -11.79
C SER A 81 13.85 19.66 -13.23
N ASN A 82 12.84 19.62 -14.11
CA ASN A 82 12.93 19.96 -15.53
C ASN A 82 13.98 19.15 -16.33
N THR A 83 14.48 18.04 -15.78
CA THR A 83 15.44 17.17 -16.48
C THR A 83 14.75 16.30 -17.54
N LYS A 84 13.43 16.09 -17.43
CA LYS A 84 12.64 15.25 -18.34
C LYS A 84 11.18 15.70 -18.38
N LYS A 85 10.53 15.65 -19.55
CA LYS A 85 9.12 16.08 -19.72
C LYS A 85 8.09 14.94 -19.74
N TYR A 86 8.51 13.68 -19.85
CA TYR A 86 7.62 12.53 -20.04
C TYR A 86 8.01 11.36 -19.14
N LEU A 87 7.03 10.51 -18.80
CA LEU A 87 7.26 9.24 -18.11
C LEU A 87 7.73 8.18 -19.14
N ASP A 88 8.67 7.31 -18.77
CA ASP A 88 9.13 6.17 -19.60
C ASP A 88 9.20 4.89 -18.75
N HIS A 89 9.67 3.76 -19.31
CA HIS A 89 9.78 2.50 -18.58
C HIS A 89 10.49 2.58 -17.22
N ARG A 90 11.35 3.57 -16.98
CA ARG A 90 12.07 3.75 -15.70
C ARG A 90 11.16 4.17 -14.54
N CYS A 91 9.92 4.57 -14.81
CA CYS A 91 8.93 4.86 -13.77
C CYS A 91 8.17 3.62 -13.27
N GLY A 92 8.52 2.43 -13.78
CA GLY A 92 7.94 1.16 -13.34
C GLY A 92 8.97 0.04 -13.26
N VAL A 93 8.49 -1.20 -13.34
CA VAL A 93 9.26 -2.42 -13.13
C VAL A 93 9.21 -3.26 -14.41
N THR A 94 10.38 -3.51 -14.99
CA THR A 94 10.54 -4.35 -16.19
C THR A 94 10.72 -5.82 -15.80
N PHE A 95 10.62 -6.72 -16.78
CA PHE A 95 10.98 -8.13 -16.60
C PHE A 95 12.42 -8.32 -16.07
N ASP A 96 13.36 -7.50 -16.56
CA ASP A 96 14.76 -7.55 -16.14
C ASP A 96 14.96 -7.10 -14.69
N ASP A 97 14.15 -6.17 -14.20
CA ASP A 97 14.18 -5.76 -12.80
C ASP A 97 13.69 -6.90 -11.90
N LEU A 98 12.63 -7.61 -12.32
CA LEU A 98 12.13 -8.79 -11.61
C LEU A 98 13.17 -9.91 -11.55
N ILE A 99 13.87 -10.19 -12.67
CA ILE A 99 14.96 -11.18 -12.69
C ILE A 99 16.10 -10.77 -11.75
N ARG A 100 16.48 -9.48 -11.75
CA ARG A 100 17.57 -8.99 -10.89
C ARG A 100 17.24 -9.16 -9.41
N MET A 101 15.97 -8.96 -9.04
CA MET A 101 15.52 -8.98 -7.66
C MET A 101 15.18 -10.38 -7.14
N PHE A 102 14.54 -11.21 -7.96
CA PHE A 102 13.96 -12.50 -7.56
C PHE A 102 14.59 -13.71 -8.26
N GLY A 103 15.60 -13.49 -9.11
CA GLY A 103 16.24 -14.56 -9.87
C GLY A 103 15.42 -15.02 -11.07
N GLN A 104 15.86 -16.12 -11.69
CA GLN A 104 15.24 -16.65 -12.91
C GLN A 104 13.87 -17.30 -12.63
N PRO A 105 12.88 -17.16 -13.53
CA PRO A 105 11.53 -17.69 -13.33
C PRO A 105 11.49 -19.22 -13.27
N LEU A 106 12.29 -19.88 -14.11
CA LEU A 106 12.34 -21.33 -14.22
C LEU A 106 13.54 -21.90 -13.47
N GLY A 107 13.32 -22.98 -12.73
CA GLY A 107 14.37 -23.68 -11.99
C GLY A 107 15.47 -24.24 -12.90
N LYS A 108 16.70 -24.29 -12.39
CA LYS A 108 17.82 -25.01 -13.02
C LYS A 108 17.97 -26.43 -12.41
N GLY A 109 18.41 -27.42 -13.19
CA GLY A 109 18.73 -28.78 -12.69
C GLY A 109 17.51 -29.73 -12.53
N ARG A 110 17.35 -30.40 -11.38
CA ARG A 110 16.29 -31.42 -11.17
C ARG A 110 14.84 -30.89 -11.29
N ARG A 111 14.64 -29.57 -11.35
CA ARG A 111 13.35 -28.88 -11.52
C ARG A 111 13.32 -28.00 -12.78
N ILE A 112 14.02 -28.42 -13.85
CA ILE A 112 13.97 -27.74 -15.15
C ILE A 112 12.52 -27.59 -15.61
N GLY A 113 12.11 -26.38 -15.99
CA GLY A 113 10.78 -26.08 -16.53
C GLY A 113 9.69 -25.81 -15.48
N LEU A 114 9.95 -26.01 -14.19
CA LEU A 114 9.01 -25.63 -13.13
C LEU A 114 9.19 -24.15 -12.75
N VAL A 115 8.08 -23.43 -12.64
CA VAL A 115 8.06 -22.04 -12.17
C VAL A 115 8.44 -22.02 -10.69
N SER A 116 9.34 -21.11 -10.33
CA SER A 116 9.72 -20.91 -8.93
C SER A 116 8.58 -20.32 -8.10
N PHE A 117 8.56 -20.63 -6.81
CA PHE A 117 7.54 -20.14 -5.89
C PHE A 117 7.51 -18.61 -5.81
N ASP A 118 8.67 -17.97 -5.86
CA ASP A 118 8.82 -16.51 -5.82
C ASP A 118 8.09 -15.86 -6.99
N TRP A 119 8.23 -16.44 -8.20
CA TRP A 119 7.55 -15.94 -9.39
C TRP A 119 6.04 -16.13 -9.33
N VAL A 120 5.54 -17.30 -8.91
CA VAL A 120 4.10 -17.49 -8.68
C VAL A 120 3.54 -16.44 -7.71
N ARG A 121 4.34 -16.06 -6.70
CA ARG A 121 3.97 -15.02 -5.74
C ARG A 121 3.97 -13.61 -6.35
N ILE A 122 4.98 -13.28 -7.16
CA ILE A 122 5.06 -12.01 -7.91
C ILE A 122 3.83 -11.86 -8.81
N GLU A 123 3.51 -12.88 -9.60
CA GLU A 123 2.35 -12.88 -10.50
C GLU A 123 1.05 -12.62 -9.74
N ARG A 124 0.88 -13.26 -8.57
CA ARG A 124 -0.29 -13.04 -7.71
C ARG A 124 -0.37 -11.60 -7.20
N ILE A 125 0.76 -11.02 -6.80
CA ILE A 125 0.83 -9.64 -6.29
C ILE A 125 0.44 -8.66 -7.40
N LEU A 126 1.10 -8.75 -8.55
CA LEU A 126 0.82 -7.91 -9.70
C LEU A 126 -0.61 -8.11 -10.20
N GLY A 127 -1.10 -9.35 -10.21
CA GLY A 127 -2.46 -9.68 -10.60
C GLY A 127 -3.50 -8.97 -9.75
N GLN A 128 -3.36 -9.02 -8.42
CA GLN A 128 -4.27 -8.29 -7.52
C GLN A 128 -4.21 -6.78 -7.76
N MET A 129 -3.02 -6.18 -7.83
CA MET A 129 -2.89 -4.73 -8.11
C MET A 129 -3.51 -4.35 -9.46
N LEU A 130 -3.37 -5.21 -10.48
CA LEU A 130 -3.96 -4.98 -11.79
C LEU A 130 -5.49 -5.07 -11.76
N LEU A 131 -6.06 -6.02 -11.00
CA LEU A 131 -7.50 -6.15 -10.80
C LEU A 131 -8.12 -4.95 -10.10
N PHE A 132 -7.45 -4.39 -9.10
CA PHE A 132 -7.88 -3.17 -8.41
C PHE A 132 -7.62 -1.90 -9.24
N GLY A 133 -6.86 -2.01 -10.33
CA GLY A 133 -6.49 -0.92 -11.23
C GLY A 133 -5.35 -0.05 -10.70
N ASP A 134 -4.63 -0.51 -9.67
CA ASP A 134 -3.50 0.18 -9.05
C ASP A 134 -2.30 0.27 -9.99
N ILE A 135 -2.13 -0.74 -10.83
CA ILE A 135 -1.06 -0.78 -11.85
C ILE A 135 -1.63 -0.90 -13.25
N ALA A 136 -0.78 -0.59 -14.23
CA ALA A 136 -1.01 -0.88 -15.64
C ALA A 136 0.24 -1.52 -16.25
N ILE A 137 0.03 -2.33 -17.28
CA ILE A 137 1.08 -2.94 -18.11
C ILE A 137 1.27 -2.04 -19.32
N LEU A 138 2.48 -1.57 -19.56
CA LEU A 138 2.81 -0.71 -20.68
C LEU A 138 4.04 -1.20 -21.42
N SER A 139 4.18 -0.72 -22.65
CA SER A 139 5.40 -0.85 -23.44
C SER A 139 5.57 0.42 -24.27
N HIS A 140 6.76 0.58 -24.85
CA HIS A 140 6.98 1.60 -25.84
C HIS A 140 6.40 1.15 -27.19
N SER A 141 5.65 2.02 -27.86
CA SER A 141 5.26 1.73 -29.23
C SER A 141 6.50 1.69 -30.12
N SER A 142 6.65 0.61 -30.92
CA SER A 142 7.59 0.55 -32.04
C SER A 142 7.15 1.44 -33.21
N ALA A 143 5.93 2.00 -33.17
CA ALA A 143 5.42 2.87 -34.22
C ALA A 143 5.94 4.31 -34.09
N SER A 144 7.07 4.58 -34.75
CA SER A 144 7.07 5.63 -35.78
C SER A 144 7.96 5.24 -36.96
N PRO A 145 7.41 5.20 -38.19
CA PRO A 145 8.18 5.36 -39.41
C PRO A 145 8.56 6.84 -39.53
N GLY A 146 9.56 7.26 -38.77
CA GLY A 146 9.98 8.65 -38.72
C GLY A 146 11.48 8.71 -38.51
N GLY A 147 12.17 9.41 -39.41
CA GLY A 147 13.64 9.46 -39.46
C GLY A 147 14.32 10.01 -38.19
N PRO A 148 15.62 10.32 -38.26
CA PRO A 148 16.45 10.71 -37.10
C PRO A 148 15.92 11.87 -36.24
N LYS A 149 14.98 12.68 -36.76
CA LYS A 149 14.35 13.81 -36.05
C LYS A 149 13.21 13.40 -35.10
N ASP A 150 12.60 12.22 -35.25
CA ASP A 150 11.52 11.75 -34.37
C ASP A 150 12.02 11.01 -33.11
N LYS A 151 13.31 10.65 -33.06
CA LYS A 151 13.95 10.11 -31.84
C LYS A 151 13.96 11.12 -30.67
N GLN A 152 13.76 12.41 -30.95
CA GLN A 152 13.62 13.45 -29.92
C GLN A 152 12.23 13.54 -29.30
N ARG A 153 11.18 12.94 -29.90
CA ARG A 153 9.80 13.08 -29.42
C ARG A 153 9.39 12.16 -28.27
N GLY A 154 10.32 11.33 -27.79
CA GLY A 154 10.08 10.42 -26.67
C GLY A 154 9.22 9.21 -27.10
N TYR A 155 9.55 8.04 -26.56
CA TYR A 155 8.70 6.87 -26.72
C TYR A 155 7.35 7.14 -26.04
N ARG A 156 6.23 6.98 -26.76
CA ARG A 156 4.90 7.07 -26.15
C ARG A 156 4.60 5.76 -25.41
N ASN A 157 4.33 5.87 -24.12
CA ASN A 157 3.84 4.77 -23.31
C ASN A 157 2.50 4.30 -23.88
N THR A 158 2.45 3.05 -24.30
CA THR A 158 1.26 2.44 -24.88
C THR A 158 0.79 1.35 -23.93
N LEU A 159 -0.50 1.37 -23.60
CA LEU A 159 -1.12 0.33 -22.78
C LEU A 159 -0.97 -1.02 -23.50
N HIS A 160 -0.66 -2.08 -22.74
CA HIS A 160 -0.56 -3.41 -23.30
C HIS A 160 -1.90 -3.81 -23.94
N ARG A 161 -1.87 -4.20 -25.22
CA ARG A 161 -3.07 -4.47 -26.03
C ARG A 161 -3.97 -5.55 -25.42
N ASP A 162 -3.36 -6.52 -24.75
CA ASP A 162 -4.05 -7.66 -24.16
C ASP A 162 -4.35 -7.46 -22.65
N GLN A 163 -4.17 -6.27 -22.09
CA GLN A 163 -4.36 -6.03 -20.65
C GLN A 163 -5.78 -6.43 -20.18
N SER A 164 -6.83 -6.10 -20.95
CA SER A 164 -8.19 -6.49 -20.59
C SER A 164 -8.36 -8.01 -20.55
N LYS A 165 -7.76 -8.72 -21.52
CA LYS A 165 -7.78 -10.18 -21.56
C LYS A 165 -7.02 -10.79 -20.36
N ILE A 166 -5.87 -10.21 -20.00
CA ILE A 166 -5.11 -10.62 -18.81
C ILE A 166 -5.97 -10.47 -17.54
N ILE A 167 -6.65 -9.32 -17.40
CA ILE A 167 -7.57 -9.08 -16.27
C ILE A 167 -8.67 -10.14 -16.21
N ASP A 168 -9.32 -10.44 -17.34
CA ASP A 168 -10.40 -11.43 -17.40
C ASP A 168 -9.89 -12.85 -17.11
N ASN A 169 -8.71 -13.21 -17.60
CA ASN A 169 -8.07 -14.49 -17.31
C ASN A 169 -7.76 -14.64 -15.81
N ILE A 170 -7.23 -13.59 -15.18
CA ILE A 170 -6.95 -13.61 -13.72
C ILE A 170 -8.26 -13.76 -12.93
N ARG A 171 -9.33 -13.05 -13.30
CA ARG A 171 -10.66 -13.14 -12.65
C ARG A 171 -11.24 -14.54 -12.75
N THR A 172 -11.18 -15.14 -13.94
CA THR A 172 -11.81 -16.44 -14.22
C THR A 172 -11.05 -17.62 -13.63
N ARG A 173 -9.71 -17.53 -13.54
CA ARG A 173 -8.87 -18.65 -13.07
C ARG A 173 -9.14 -19.04 -11.62
N GLY A 174 -9.42 -18.07 -10.75
CA GLY A 174 -9.72 -18.28 -9.32
C GLY A 174 -8.65 -19.04 -8.51
N SER A 175 -7.49 -19.35 -9.11
CA SER A 175 -6.45 -20.22 -8.55
C SER A 175 -5.05 -19.72 -8.94
N LEU A 176 -4.02 -20.19 -8.23
CA LEU A 176 -2.62 -19.78 -8.46
C LEU A 176 -2.12 -20.28 -9.81
N ALA A 177 -1.20 -19.53 -10.43
CA ALA A 177 -0.47 -19.98 -11.61
C ALA A 177 0.38 -21.22 -11.27
N ASN A 178 0.19 -22.29 -12.03
CA ASN A 178 0.86 -23.59 -11.86
C ASN A 178 1.89 -23.88 -12.95
N SER A 179 1.91 -23.08 -14.02
CA SER A 179 2.79 -23.22 -15.18
C SER A 179 3.25 -21.85 -15.68
N TRP A 180 4.30 -21.80 -16.49
CA TRP A 180 4.77 -20.54 -17.09
C TRP A 180 3.72 -19.90 -17.99
N ASP A 181 2.93 -20.72 -18.68
CA ASP A 181 1.86 -20.24 -19.57
C ASP A 181 0.71 -19.58 -18.80
N GLU A 182 0.59 -19.87 -17.51
CA GLU A 182 -0.37 -19.20 -16.63
C GLU A 182 0.17 -17.87 -16.05
N MET A 183 1.44 -17.54 -16.26
CA MET A 183 2.08 -16.32 -15.74
C MET A 183 1.82 -15.11 -16.66
N GLU A 184 0.55 -14.74 -16.84
CA GLU A 184 0.04 -13.78 -17.82
C GLU A 184 0.79 -12.43 -17.80
N ILE A 185 0.99 -11.84 -16.63
CA ILE A 185 1.66 -10.53 -16.49
C ILE A 185 3.16 -10.70 -16.76
N CYS A 186 3.81 -11.66 -16.10
CA CYS A 186 5.24 -11.87 -16.30
C CYS A 186 5.58 -12.25 -17.75
N ARG A 187 4.74 -13.03 -18.43
CA ARG A 187 4.86 -13.35 -19.85
C ARG A 187 4.66 -12.13 -20.74
N ALA A 188 3.66 -11.30 -20.47
CA ALA A 188 3.47 -10.06 -21.20
C ALA A 188 4.71 -9.15 -21.11
N LEU A 189 5.35 -9.08 -19.94
CA LEU A 189 6.59 -8.33 -19.74
C LEU A 189 7.79 -8.96 -20.47
N GLU A 190 7.90 -10.29 -20.47
CA GLU A 190 8.94 -11.01 -21.21
C GLU A 190 8.81 -10.79 -22.73
N GLU A 191 7.60 -10.96 -23.27
CA GLU A 191 7.30 -10.83 -24.70
C GLU A 191 7.48 -9.39 -25.21
N SER A 192 7.27 -8.40 -24.34
CA SER A 192 7.48 -6.98 -24.66
C SER A 192 8.84 -6.46 -24.21
N ARG A 193 9.79 -7.32 -23.86
CA ARG A 193 11.13 -6.90 -23.39
C ARG A 193 11.86 -5.99 -24.39
N ASP A 194 11.78 -6.31 -25.68
CA ASP A 194 12.41 -5.51 -26.76
C ASP A 194 11.79 -4.12 -26.93
N THR A 195 10.54 -3.95 -26.48
CA THR A 195 9.83 -2.66 -26.47
C THR A 195 9.76 -2.06 -25.06
N PHE A 196 10.64 -2.49 -24.16
CA PHE A 196 10.68 -2.06 -22.76
C PHE A 196 9.37 -2.29 -22.02
N GLY A 197 8.80 -3.49 -22.08
CA GLY A 197 7.65 -3.92 -21.30
C GLY A 197 7.84 -3.70 -19.79
N TYR A 198 6.87 -3.05 -19.16
CA TYR A 198 6.94 -2.72 -17.74
C TYR A 198 5.56 -2.58 -17.08
N VAL A 199 5.51 -2.84 -15.78
CA VAL A 199 4.36 -2.49 -14.92
C VAL A 199 4.67 -1.22 -14.14
N ARG A 200 3.71 -0.31 -14.00
CA ARG A 200 3.84 0.87 -13.13
C ARG A 200 2.51 1.16 -12.45
N PHE A 201 2.55 2.01 -11.43
CA PHE A 201 1.33 2.59 -10.88
C PHE A 201 0.49 3.31 -11.95
N SER A 202 -0.82 3.16 -11.83
CA SER A 202 -1.81 3.78 -12.68
C SER A 202 -1.93 5.26 -12.34
N GLU A 203 -1.71 6.13 -13.32
CA GLU A 203 -1.93 7.58 -13.19
C GLU A 203 -3.37 7.90 -12.78
N LYS A 204 -4.33 7.07 -13.20
CA LYS A 204 -5.76 7.26 -12.93
C LYS A 204 -6.15 6.97 -11.49
N LYS A 205 -5.26 6.37 -10.70
CA LYS A 205 -5.54 6.00 -9.31
C LYS A 205 -5.01 7.01 -8.30
N GLY A 206 -4.33 8.09 -8.69
CA GLY A 206 -3.83 9.05 -7.70
C GLY A 206 -2.61 8.55 -6.91
N TRP A 207 -1.88 7.54 -7.39
CA TRP A 207 -0.59 7.15 -6.80
C TRP A 207 0.46 8.26 -6.90
N ASP A 208 0.42 9.09 -7.96
CA ASP A 208 1.25 10.28 -8.09
C ASP A 208 1.00 11.27 -6.93
N LEU A 209 -0.28 11.51 -6.62
CA LEU A 209 -0.72 12.35 -5.51
C LEU A 209 -0.20 11.82 -4.17
N TYR A 210 -0.41 10.53 -3.86
CA TYR A 210 0.13 9.92 -2.64
C TYR A 210 1.66 10.06 -2.53
N ILE A 211 2.41 9.77 -3.61
CA ILE A 211 3.87 9.86 -3.59
C ILE A 211 4.32 11.29 -3.32
N ARG A 212 3.64 12.29 -3.90
CA ARG A 212 3.91 13.71 -3.66
C ARG A 212 3.57 14.12 -2.23
N ASP A 213 2.47 13.63 -1.67
CA ASP A 213 2.07 13.93 -0.30
C ASP A 213 2.97 13.26 0.74
N HIS A 214 3.53 12.10 0.40
CA HIS A 214 4.41 11.35 1.29
C HIS A 214 5.85 11.86 1.26
N TYR A 215 6.38 12.21 0.09
CA TYR A 215 7.80 12.55 -0.09
C TYR A 215 8.08 13.99 -0.55
N GLY A 216 7.07 14.71 -1.05
CA GLY A 216 7.20 16.06 -1.57
C GLY A 216 7.02 17.14 -0.51
N ALA A 217 7.09 18.40 -0.93
CA ALA A 217 6.91 19.55 -0.05
C ALA A 217 5.44 19.71 0.41
N PRO A 218 5.16 19.84 1.72
CA PRO A 218 3.82 20.20 2.18
C PRO A 218 3.50 21.68 1.87
N SER A 219 2.22 22.05 1.97
CA SER A 219 1.78 23.45 1.83
C SER A 219 2.47 24.39 2.83
N GLY A 220 2.67 25.64 2.41
CA GLY A 220 3.29 26.70 3.21
C GLY A 220 4.81 26.61 3.38
N VAL A 221 5.52 25.75 2.63
CA VAL A 221 7.00 25.74 2.61
C VAL A 221 7.49 26.88 1.71
N GLU A 222 8.23 27.82 2.31
CA GLU A 222 8.76 28.97 1.57
C GLU A 222 9.69 28.51 0.43
N GLY A 223 9.44 29.01 -0.78
CA GLY A 223 10.23 28.67 -1.96
C GLY A 223 9.94 27.30 -2.59
N ALA A 224 8.98 26.51 -2.06
CA ALA A 224 8.58 25.23 -2.63
C ALA A 224 7.11 25.25 -3.08
N VAL A 225 6.83 24.61 -4.22
CA VAL A 225 5.46 24.34 -4.66
C VAL A 225 4.95 23.10 -3.89
N PRO A 226 3.72 23.12 -3.34
CA PRO A 226 3.15 21.94 -2.68
C PRO A 226 3.19 20.69 -3.58
N GLY A 227 3.58 19.56 -3.00
CA GLY A 227 3.76 18.27 -3.67
C GLY A 227 4.99 18.19 -4.59
N ASN A 228 5.80 19.25 -4.69
CA ASN A 228 7.01 19.23 -5.52
C ASN A 228 8.09 18.36 -4.88
N MET A 229 8.72 17.52 -5.71
CA MET A 229 9.75 16.57 -5.29
C MET A 229 11.18 17.13 -5.38
N ALA A 230 11.39 18.20 -6.15
CA ALA A 230 12.70 18.82 -6.39
C ALA A 230 13.05 19.91 -5.35
N GLY A 231 12.06 20.44 -4.63
CA GLY A 231 12.26 21.34 -3.49
C GLY A 231 12.61 20.56 -2.23
N MET A 232 13.68 20.95 -1.52
CA MET A 232 13.95 20.36 -0.20
C MET A 232 12.88 20.81 0.79
N SER A 233 12.09 19.87 1.32
CA SER A 233 11.35 20.10 2.56
C SER A 233 12.35 20.42 3.67
N PRO A 234 12.22 21.54 4.39
CA PRO A 234 13.09 21.85 5.51
C PRO A 234 13.07 20.70 6.52
N PRO A 235 14.22 20.32 7.11
CA PRO A 235 14.27 19.32 8.16
C PRO A 235 13.27 19.67 9.27
N GLY A 236 12.40 18.73 9.64
CA GLY A 236 11.44 18.91 10.73
C GLY A 236 10.04 19.36 10.34
N ARG A 237 9.71 19.57 9.06
CA ARG A 237 8.30 19.69 8.63
C ARG A 237 7.69 18.32 8.35
N ALA A 238 6.49 18.09 8.87
CA ALA A 238 5.70 16.89 8.60
C ALA A 238 5.25 16.87 7.14
N SER A 239 5.36 15.72 6.47
CA SER A 239 4.75 15.51 5.16
C SER A 239 3.23 15.49 5.29
N THR A 240 2.51 15.78 4.19
CA THR A 240 1.05 15.75 4.16
C THR A 240 0.52 14.35 4.48
N MET A 241 1.20 13.31 4.00
CA MET A 241 1.00 11.92 4.42
C MET A 241 2.23 11.41 5.18
N PRO A 242 2.23 11.35 6.52
CA PRO A 242 3.39 10.95 7.30
C PRO A 242 3.65 9.44 7.30
N LEU A 243 2.62 8.63 7.07
CA LEU A 243 2.74 7.17 7.18
C LEU A 243 3.15 6.53 5.84
N PRO A 244 4.01 5.49 5.86
CA PRO A 244 4.36 4.72 4.67
C PRO A 244 3.22 3.77 4.27
N LEU A 245 2.10 4.34 3.85
CA LEU A 245 0.87 3.61 3.48
C LEU A 245 1.11 2.49 2.47
N HIS A 246 2.02 2.69 1.50
CA HIS A 246 2.36 1.66 0.52
C HIS A 246 2.94 0.38 1.18
N LEU A 247 3.64 0.51 2.32
CA LEU A 247 4.13 -0.65 3.08
C LEU A 247 3.00 -1.35 3.84
N VAL A 248 2.05 -0.60 4.40
CA VAL A 248 0.87 -1.20 5.06
C VAL A 248 -0.06 -1.85 4.04
N TYR A 249 -0.15 -1.29 2.83
CA TYR A 249 -0.80 -1.91 1.68
C TYR A 249 -0.12 -3.23 1.31
N ALA A 250 1.21 -3.24 1.21
CA ALA A 250 1.99 -4.46 0.96
C ALA A 250 1.77 -5.53 2.05
N GLU A 251 1.75 -5.14 3.32
CA GLU A 251 1.44 -6.03 4.44
C GLU A 251 0.04 -6.63 4.35
N THR A 252 -0.95 -5.82 4.01
CA THR A 252 -2.33 -6.26 3.88
C THR A 252 -2.49 -7.22 2.70
N MET A 253 -1.85 -6.92 1.56
CA MET A 253 -1.74 -7.86 0.44
C MET A 253 -1.07 -9.17 0.85
N ALA A 254 0.03 -9.12 1.61
CA ALA A 254 0.71 -10.31 2.11
C ALA A 254 -0.22 -11.20 2.95
N ARG A 255 -1.03 -10.59 3.82
CA ARG A 255 -2.02 -11.30 4.66
C ARG A 255 -3.12 -11.95 3.84
N VAL A 256 -3.64 -11.27 2.81
CA VAL A 256 -4.63 -11.84 1.88
C VAL A 256 -4.03 -13.02 1.11
N MET A 257 -2.73 -12.96 0.84
CA MET A 257 -2.02 -13.97 0.07
C MET A 257 -1.47 -15.14 0.90
N ALA A 258 -1.65 -15.12 2.22
CA ALA A 258 -1.32 -16.22 3.11
C ALA A 258 -1.88 -17.54 2.58
N ARG A 259 -1.05 -18.59 2.50
CA ARG A 259 -1.54 -19.93 2.18
C ARG A 259 -2.32 -20.51 3.37
N ASP A 260 -3.24 -21.41 3.05
CA ASP A 260 -3.93 -22.33 3.97
C ASP A 260 -5.13 -21.78 4.77
N GLY A 261 -5.77 -20.70 4.32
CA GLY A 261 -7.04 -20.24 4.89
C GLY A 261 -6.95 -19.72 6.33
N ASN A 262 -5.74 -19.72 6.93
CA ASN A 262 -5.47 -19.10 8.21
C ASN A 262 -4.75 -17.77 7.99
N PRO A 263 -5.48 -16.64 7.97
CA PRO A 263 -4.88 -15.35 7.68
C PRO A 263 -3.87 -14.98 8.76
N TRP A 264 -2.64 -14.66 8.34
CA TRP A 264 -1.61 -14.17 9.24
C TRP A 264 -2.04 -12.90 9.98
N GLY A 265 -1.66 -12.79 11.24
CA GLY A 265 -2.06 -11.66 12.08
C GLY A 265 -3.55 -11.62 12.42
N LYS A 266 -4.31 -12.72 12.21
CA LYS A 266 -5.73 -12.82 12.59
C LYS A 266 -5.97 -12.40 14.04
N ASN A 267 -5.22 -12.97 14.99
CA ASN A 267 -5.39 -12.65 16.41
C ASN A 267 -5.03 -11.18 16.69
N GLN A 268 -3.97 -10.65 16.07
CA GLN A 268 -3.64 -9.21 16.20
C GLN A 268 -4.78 -8.33 15.68
N SER A 269 -5.42 -8.70 14.56
CA SER A 269 -6.57 -7.98 14.03
C SER A 269 -7.81 -8.09 14.93
N ILE A 270 -8.05 -9.24 15.57
CA ILE A 270 -9.18 -9.42 16.50
C ILE A 270 -8.94 -8.60 17.77
N ILE A 271 -7.74 -8.70 18.36
CA ILE A 271 -7.32 -7.94 19.54
C ILE A 271 -7.50 -6.45 19.32
N ARG A 272 -7.05 -5.91 18.18
CA ARG A 272 -7.25 -4.49 17.86
C ARG A 272 -8.72 -4.11 17.77
N ARG A 273 -9.57 -4.95 17.17
CA ARG A 273 -11.02 -4.71 17.13
C ARG A 273 -11.62 -4.70 18.52
N GLU A 274 -11.30 -5.69 19.36
CA GLU A 274 -11.80 -5.79 20.73
C GLU A 274 -11.35 -4.61 21.59
N ILE A 275 -10.08 -4.19 21.48
CA ILE A 275 -9.57 -3.01 22.17
C ILE A 275 -10.33 -1.76 21.71
N SER A 276 -10.43 -1.52 20.40
CA SER A 276 -11.15 -0.36 19.88
C SER A 276 -12.63 -0.39 20.28
N ASP A 277 -13.28 -1.55 20.21
CA ASP A 277 -14.68 -1.73 20.59
C ASP A 277 -14.90 -1.40 22.08
N ALA A 278 -14.04 -1.92 22.97
CA ALA A 278 -14.10 -1.63 24.40
C ALA A 278 -13.88 -0.13 24.71
N VAL A 279 -13.02 0.54 23.95
CA VAL A 279 -12.78 1.98 24.13
C VAL A 279 -13.94 2.81 23.62
N ILE A 280 -14.48 2.50 22.43
CA ILE A 280 -15.63 3.21 21.84
C ILE A 280 -16.86 3.09 22.75
N ASP A 281 -17.12 1.90 23.27
CA ASP A 281 -18.28 1.64 24.13
C ASP A 281 -18.07 2.14 25.57
N GLY A 282 -16.82 2.50 25.92
CA GLY A 282 -16.41 3.05 27.21
C GLY A 282 -16.26 4.57 27.20
N ASN A 283 -15.06 5.05 27.55
CA ASN A 283 -14.77 6.49 27.69
C ASN A 283 -14.24 7.15 26.41
N GLY A 284 -14.09 6.40 25.32
CA GLY A 284 -13.63 6.88 24.02
C GLY A 284 -12.13 7.13 23.89
N VAL A 285 -11.30 6.91 24.92
CA VAL A 285 -9.86 7.28 24.88
C VAL A 285 -8.92 6.21 25.45
N SER A 286 -9.37 5.42 26.44
CA SER A 286 -8.49 4.49 27.16
C SER A 286 -9.22 3.25 27.66
N LEU A 287 -8.47 2.19 27.96
CA LEU A 287 -8.96 1.02 28.69
C LEU A 287 -8.12 0.74 29.94
N PRO A 288 -8.67 0.12 31.00
CA PRO A 288 -7.88 -0.39 32.12
C PRO A 288 -6.76 -1.33 31.66
N LEU A 289 -5.61 -1.28 32.33
CA LEU A 289 -4.46 -2.13 31.99
C LEU A 289 -4.82 -3.63 32.05
N ASP A 290 -5.59 -4.03 33.06
CA ASP A 290 -6.00 -5.42 33.22
C ASP A 290 -6.86 -5.90 32.04
N ASP A 291 -7.77 -5.06 31.54
CA ASP A 291 -8.58 -5.36 30.37
C ASP A 291 -7.73 -5.48 29.11
N PHE A 292 -6.68 -4.65 28.96
CA PHE A 292 -5.75 -4.75 27.84
C PHE A 292 -5.05 -6.11 27.80
N TYR A 293 -4.53 -6.59 28.94
CA TYR A 293 -3.92 -7.92 29.02
C TYR A 293 -4.95 -9.04 28.89
N LEU A 294 -6.15 -8.86 29.44
CA LEU A 294 -7.22 -9.84 29.37
C LEU A 294 -7.69 -10.08 27.94
N ILE A 295 -7.83 -9.02 27.12
CA ILE A 295 -8.15 -9.13 25.69
C ILE A 295 -7.07 -9.91 24.94
N HIS A 296 -5.78 -9.63 25.20
CA HIS A 296 -4.68 -10.40 24.61
C HIS A 296 -4.72 -11.87 25.03
N SER A 297 -4.99 -12.13 26.30
CA SER A 297 -5.07 -13.49 26.85
C SER A 297 -6.23 -14.29 26.26
N ARG A 298 -7.41 -13.69 26.14
CA ARG A 298 -8.60 -14.31 25.51
C ARG A 298 -8.32 -14.71 24.06
N ASN A 299 -7.47 -13.97 23.37
CA ASN A 299 -7.06 -14.20 21.99
C ASN A 299 -5.77 -15.03 21.85
N SER A 300 -5.36 -15.75 22.92
CA SER A 300 -4.17 -16.62 22.94
C SER A 300 -2.86 -15.89 22.56
N ALA A 301 -2.75 -14.62 22.92
CA ALA A 301 -1.64 -13.75 22.53
C ALA A 301 -1.10 -12.91 23.70
N SER A 302 -1.15 -13.41 24.94
CA SER A 302 -0.63 -12.69 26.12
C SER A 302 0.82 -12.25 25.95
N HIS A 303 1.65 -13.08 25.31
CA HIS A 303 3.05 -12.77 25.00
C HIS A 303 3.24 -11.57 24.04
N MET A 304 2.18 -11.15 23.35
CA MET A 304 2.21 -10.02 22.41
C MET A 304 1.81 -8.68 23.06
N ALA A 305 1.30 -8.68 24.29
CA ALA A 305 0.84 -7.45 24.94
C ALA A 305 1.99 -6.43 25.11
N ASP A 306 3.11 -6.85 25.69
CA ASP A 306 4.32 -6.01 25.82
C ASP A 306 4.93 -5.65 24.47
N HIS A 307 4.92 -6.60 23.53
CA HIS A 307 5.39 -6.35 22.17
C HIS A 307 4.57 -5.26 21.48
N THR A 308 3.27 -5.17 21.76
CA THR A 308 2.39 -4.11 21.22
C THR A 308 2.82 -2.73 21.71
N PHE A 309 3.16 -2.60 22.99
CA PHE A 309 3.75 -1.37 23.53
C PHE A 309 5.08 -1.03 22.87
N GLN A 310 6.01 -1.98 22.80
CA GLN A 310 7.34 -1.75 22.21
C GLN A 310 7.27 -1.35 20.74
N ARG A 311 6.43 -2.03 19.96
CA ARG A 311 6.25 -1.74 18.54
C ARG A 311 5.70 -0.33 18.31
N SER A 312 4.80 0.12 19.18
CA SER A 312 4.19 1.45 19.12
C SER A 312 5.21 2.60 19.17
N ILE A 313 6.40 2.34 19.70
CA ILE A 313 7.51 3.29 19.78
C ILE A 313 8.36 3.27 18.48
N GLY A 314 8.56 2.09 17.89
CA GLY A 314 9.52 1.89 16.80
C GLY A 314 8.92 1.89 15.38
N ASP A 315 7.61 1.67 15.25
CA ASP A 315 6.92 1.57 13.97
C ASP A 315 5.88 2.67 13.84
N LEU A 316 6.19 3.68 13.02
CA LEU A 316 5.36 4.86 12.80
C LEU A 316 3.95 4.52 12.30
N ALA A 317 3.82 3.45 11.50
CA ALA A 317 2.53 3.02 10.97
C ALA A 317 1.71 2.19 11.98
N SER A 318 2.32 1.75 13.09
CA SER A 318 1.60 1.02 14.13
C SER A 318 0.80 1.96 15.04
N ALA A 319 -0.28 1.43 15.62
CA ALA A 319 -1.07 2.15 16.61
C ALA A 319 -0.25 2.42 17.87
N THR A 320 -0.39 3.63 18.40
CA THR A 320 0.24 4.11 19.63
C THR A 320 -0.50 3.59 20.87
N TYR A 321 0.22 3.08 21.86
CA TYR A 321 -0.33 2.66 23.15
C TYR A 321 0.48 3.30 24.27
N GLN A 322 -0.17 4.12 25.11
CA GLN A 322 0.51 4.84 26.19
C GLN A 322 -0.01 4.37 27.54
N LEU A 323 0.91 3.95 28.40
CA LEU A 323 0.60 3.53 29.76
C LEU A 323 0.58 4.75 30.69
N GLU A 324 -0.54 4.99 31.36
CA GLU A 324 -0.71 6.09 32.30
C GLU A 324 -1.24 5.62 33.65
N GLU A 325 -0.69 6.17 34.72
CA GLU A 325 -1.17 5.93 36.08
C GLU A 325 -2.46 6.73 36.30
N VAL A 326 -3.47 6.09 36.91
CA VAL A 326 -4.70 6.77 37.30
C VAL A 326 -4.40 7.67 38.51
N PRO A 327 -4.54 9.00 38.39
CA PRO A 327 -4.18 9.90 39.48
C PRO A 327 -4.98 9.60 40.75
N ASN A 328 -4.29 9.53 41.90
CA ASN A 328 -4.88 9.32 43.22
C ASN A 328 -5.66 7.99 43.38
N SER A 329 -5.34 6.97 42.58
CA SER A 329 -5.93 5.63 42.72
C SER A 329 -5.35 4.89 43.93
N ASP A 330 -6.23 4.29 44.75
CA ASP A 330 -5.87 3.38 45.86
C ASP A 330 -6.77 2.13 45.84
N PRO A 331 -6.23 0.93 45.50
CA PRO A 331 -4.85 0.67 45.12
C PRO A 331 -4.45 1.34 43.81
N ARG A 332 -3.14 1.50 43.60
CA ARG A 332 -2.57 2.10 42.39
C ARG A 332 -3.06 1.38 41.13
N ALA A 333 -3.68 2.13 40.22
CA ALA A 333 -4.27 1.63 38.99
C ALA A 333 -3.64 2.27 37.75
N TRP A 334 -3.75 1.58 36.62
CA TRP A 334 -3.17 2.00 35.34
C TRP A 334 -4.19 1.88 34.22
N VAL A 335 -4.10 2.78 33.25
CA VAL A 335 -4.88 2.76 32.01
C VAL A 335 -3.94 2.79 30.81
N VAL A 336 -4.41 2.21 29.71
CA VAL A 336 -3.76 2.26 28.42
C VAL A 336 -4.53 3.25 27.55
N LYS A 337 -3.94 4.40 27.26
CA LYS A 337 -4.44 5.32 26.25
C LYS A 337 -4.21 4.74 24.87
N ILE A 338 -5.27 4.77 24.05
CA ILE A 338 -5.29 4.17 22.72
C ILE A 338 -5.18 5.25 21.66
N ASP A 339 -4.42 4.96 20.61
CA ASP A 339 -4.30 5.79 19.42
C ASP A 339 -5.69 6.19 18.88
N PRO A 340 -6.02 7.49 18.82
CA PRO A 340 -7.28 7.95 18.26
C PRO A 340 -7.51 7.46 16.82
N ASP A 341 -6.44 7.30 16.03
CA ASP A 341 -6.54 6.80 14.66
C ASP A 341 -6.93 5.31 14.63
N LEU A 342 -6.56 4.52 15.65
CA LEU A 342 -6.99 3.13 15.77
C LEU A 342 -8.47 3.03 16.17
N ILE A 343 -8.95 3.97 16.99
CA ILE A 343 -10.38 4.09 17.34
C ILE A 343 -11.16 4.46 16.08
N ARG A 344 -10.70 5.50 15.37
CA ARG A 344 -11.28 5.98 14.11
C ARG A 344 -11.36 4.90 13.04
N TRP A 345 -10.33 4.06 12.94
CA TRP A 345 -10.33 2.89 12.06
C TRP A 345 -11.51 1.98 12.32
N ARG A 346 -11.83 1.73 13.59
CA ARG A 346 -12.94 0.86 13.97
C ARG A 346 -14.29 1.54 13.74
N GLU A 347 -14.40 2.83 14.03
CA GLU A 347 -15.61 3.62 13.74
C GLU A 347 -15.95 3.59 12.25
N ASN A 348 -14.98 3.90 11.38
CA ASN A 348 -15.15 3.88 9.92
C ASN A 348 -15.65 2.51 9.42
N ARG A 349 -15.26 1.41 10.08
CA ARG A 349 -15.77 0.07 9.75
C ARG A 349 -17.18 -0.17 10.29
N ARG A 350 -17.47 0.24 11.52
CA ARG A 350 -18.82 0.13 12.12
C ARG A 350 -19.86 0.92 11.31
N GLU A 351 -19.51 2.13 10.86
CA GLU A 351 -20.37 2.95 9.99
C GLU A 351 -20.68 2.21 8.67
N ARG A 352 -19.66 1.61 8.07
CA ARG A 352 -19.79 0.82 6.84
C ARG A 352 -20.63 -0.44 7.01
N ASP A 353 -20.45 -1.16 8.10
CA ASP A 353 -21.26 -2.35 8.40
C ASP A 353 -22.75 -1.94 8.50
N ARG A 354 -23.06 -0.80 9.14
CA ARG A 354 -24.43 -0.26 9.21
C ARG A 354 -24.98 0.16 7.84
N GLU A 355 -24.17 0.80 7.00
CA GLU A 355 -24.58 1.20 5.64
C GLU A 355 -24.93 -0.02 4.76
N ARG A 356 -24.18 -1.12 4.91
CA ARG A 356 -24.41 -2.37 4.19
C ARG A 356 -25.66 -3.09 4.67
N ASP A 357 -25.88 -3.12 5.99
CA ASP A 357 -27.08 -3.76 6.57
C ASP A 357 -28.37 -2.99 6.25
N ALA A 358 -28.26 -1.71 5.86
CA ALA A 358 -29.38 -0.86 5.48
C ALA A 358 -29.76 -0.94 3.97
N GLN A 359 -28.96 -1.63 3.16
CA GLN A 359 -29.19 -1.87 1.73
C GLN A 359 -29.74 -3.28 1.49
#